data_AF-A0A973HX55-F1
#
_entry.id   AF-A0A973HX55-F1
#
_cell.length_a   1.000
_cell.length_b   1.000
_cell.length_c   1.000
_cell.angle_alpha   90.00
_cell.angle_beta   90.00
_cell.angle_gamma   90.00
#
_symmetry.space_group_name_H-M   'P 1'
#
loop_
_entity.id
_entity.type
_entity.pdbx_description
1 polymer ?
#
loop_
_entity_poly.entity_id
_entity_poly.type
_entity_poly.pdbx_seq_one_letter_code
_entity_poly.pdbx_strand_id
1 'polypeptide(L)'
;GDVKAILCASSDYIARNGKPTHPDEIANHQVISATGWTQWSLKGPEEKEINVNIKPRLKVNDLSSLYTLALSGTGIAALPVLIAASAIKSKNLVPILCDWPFEATPIHTLYASNRHLSAKVRSFVDFVIERVRPNPPWLVDMEGHDTCNEDTVETNK
;
A
#
# COMPACT_ATOMS: atom_id res chain seq x y z
N GLY A 1 -13.25 1.61 8.44
CA GLY A 1 -12.51 2.42 7.47
C GLY A 1 -11.41 1.55 6.97
N ASP A 2 -11.10 1.60 5.68
CA ASP A 2 -10.32 0.53 5.06
C ASP A 2 -8.99 1.10 4.56
N VAL A 3 -7.95 0.27 4.61
CA VAL A 3 -6.65 0.61 4.04
C VAL A 3 -6.32 -0.37 2.93
N LYS A 4 -5.88 0.20 1.81
CA LYS A 4 -5.38 -0.54 0.66
C LYS A 4 -3.86 -0.53 0.70
N ALA A 5 -3.26 -1.66 0.33
CA ALA A 5 -1.86 -1.72 -0.02
C ALA A 5 -1.69 -1.46 -1.52
N ILE A 6 -0.51 -0.96 -1.91
CA ILE A 6 -0.12 -0.75 -3.30
C ILE A 6 1.25 -1.37 -3.53
N LEU A 7 1.41 -2.02 -4.68
CA LEU A 7 2.73 -2.46 -5.15
C LEU A 7 3.45 -1.26 -5.76
N CYS A 8 4.67 -1.02 -5.31
CA CYS A 8 5.49 0.05 -5.83
C CYS A 8 6.98 -0.28 -5.74
N ALA A 9 7.77 0.42 -6.53
CA ALA A 9 9.23 0.41 -6.48
C ALA A 9 9.77 1.81 -6.78
N SER A 10 11.02 2.10 -6.40
CA SER A 10 11.62 3.38 -6.80
C SER A 10 11.67 3.54 -8.32
N SER A 11 11.58 4.77 -8.81
CA SER A 11 11.85 5.11 -10.22
C SER A 11 13.18 4.56 -10.72
N ASP A 12 14.25 4.66 -9.93
CA ASP A 12 15.59 4.15 -10.26
C ASP A 12 15.65 2.62 -10.41
N TYR A 13 14.84 1.89 -9.64
CA TYR A 13 14.71 0.44 -9.78
C TYR A 13 14.01 0.09 -11.09
N ILE A 14 12.90 0.77 -11.39
CA ILE A 14 12.14 0.56 -12.63
C ILE A 14 12.99 0.89 -13.87
N ALA A 15 13.78 1.96 -13.83
CA ALA A 15 14.68 2.34 -14.92
C ALA A 15 15.75 1.27 -15.21
N ARG A 16 16.20 0.52 -14.19
CA ARG A 16 17.24 -0.52 -14.33
C ARG A 16 16.68 -1.91 -14.63
N ASN A 17 15.50 -2.23 -14.12
CA ASN A 17 14.96 -3.59 -14.12
C ASN A 17 13.68 -3.74 -14.97
N GLY A 18 13.11 -2.64 -15.48
CA GLY A 18 11.82 -2.64 -16.16
C GLY A 18 10.64 -2.58 -15.18
N LYS A 19 9.48 -2.15 -15.70
CA LYS A 19 8.20 -2.13 -14.97
C LYS A 19 7.44 -3.42 -15.26
N PRO A 20 7.11 -4.24 -14.25
CA PRO A 20 6.31 -5.42 -14.48
C PRO A 20 4.87 -5.03 -14.83
N THR A 21 4.32 -5.72 -15.83
CA THR A 21 2.96 -5.54 -16.34
C THR A 21 2.01 -6.65 -15.93
N HIS A 22 2.54 -7.82 -15.55
CA HIS A 22 1.76 -8.96 -15.06
C HIS A 22 2.29 -9.48 -13.71
N PRO A 23 1.43 -9.96 -12.79
CA PRO A 23 1.86 -10.53 -11.51
C PRO A 23 2.91 -11.65 -11.61
N ASP A 24 2.89 -12.44 -12.68
CA ASP A 24 3.86 -13.53 -12.90
C ASP A 24 5.30 -13.02 -13.09
N GLU A 25 5.46 -11.78 -13.56
CA GLU A 25 6.79 -11.18 -13.77
C GLU A 25 7.49 -10.86 -12.45
N ILE A 26 6.75 -10.77 -11.33
CA ILE A 26 7.32 -10.52 -9.99
C ILE A 26 8.39 -11.56 -9.64
N ALA A 27 8.28 -12.79 -10.14
CA ALA A 27 9.28 -13.84 -9.92
C ALA A 27 10.68 -13.48 -10.45
N ASN A 28 10.76 -12.58 -11.44
CA ASN A 28 12.01 -12.11 -12.03
C ASN A 28 12.55 -10.83 -11.37
N HIS A 29 11.81 -10.26 -10.42
CA HIS A 29 12.16 -9.03 -9.73
C HIS A 29 12.69 -9.27 -8.31
N GLN A 30 13.36 -8.26 -7.79
CA GLN A 30 13.81 -8.21 -6.42
C GLN A 30 12.61 -7.81 -5.56
N VAL A 31 12.25 -8.65 -4.59
CA VAL A 31 11.13 -8.39 -3.68
C VAL A 31 11.64 -8.12 -2.27
N ILE A 32 11.06 -7.11 -1.64
CA ILE A 32 11.23 -6.78 -0.23
C ILE A 32 9.88 -6.95 0.43
N SER A 33 9.83 -7.62 1.57
CA SER A 33 8.56 -7.98 2.20
C SER A 33 8.59 -7.76 3.70
N ALA A 34 7.41 -7.53 4.27
CA ALA A 34 7.24 -7.60 5.70
C ALA A 34 7.44 -9.04 6.21
N THR A 35 7.97 -9.21 7.42
CA THR A 35 8.09 -10.53 8.04
C THR A 35 6.71 -11.20 8.15
N GLY A 36 6.62 -12.47 7.74
CA GLY A 36 5.36 -13.23 7.72
C GLY A 36 4.60 -13.15 6.40
N TRP A 37 4.95 -12.23 5.50
CA TRP A 37 4.35 -12.14 4.17
C TRP A 37 5.18 -12.95 3.18
N THR A 38 4.65 -14.10 2.76
CA THR A 38 5.25 -14.99 1.75
C THR A 38 4.44 -15.07 0.47
N GLN A 39 3.23 -14.51 0.46
CA GLN A 39 2.33 -14.54 -0.67
C GLN A 39 1.55 -13.23 -0.76
N TRP A 40 1.30 -12.76 -1.98
CA TRP A 40 0.42 -11.64 -2.26
C TRP A 40 -0.80 -12.13 -3.02
N SER A 41 -1.99 -11.81 -2.52
CA SER A 41 -3.26 -12.09 -3.19
C SER A 41 -3.73 -10.82 -3.88
N LEU A 42 -3.74 -10.83 -5.21
CA LEU A 42 -4.10 -9.70 -6.06
C LEU A 42 -5.39 -10.02 -6.81
N LYS A 43 -6.27 -9.03 -6.96
CA LYS A 43 -7.52 -9.15 -7.72
C LYS A 43 -7.41 -8.36 -9.01
N GLY A 44 -7.41 -9.06 -10.14
CA GLY A 44 -7.26 -8.47 -11.47
C GLY A 44 -8.58 -8.22 -12.20
N PRO A 45 -8.49 -7.93 -13.51
CA PRO A 45 -9.65 -7.80 -14.39
C PRO A 45 -10.52 -9.06 -14.36
N GLU A 46 -11.84 -8.90 -14.52
CA GLU A 46 -12.83 -9.99 -14.51
C GLU A 46 -12.88 -10.79 -13.19
N GLU A 47 -12.57 -10.14 -12.06
CA GLU A 47 -12.54 -10.78 -10.72
C GLU A 47 -11.55 -11.95 -10.61
N LYS A 48 -10.54 -12.02 -11.49
CA LYS A 48 -9.49 -13.04 -11.39
C LYS A 48 -8.62 -12.80 -10.16
N GLU A 49 -8.63 -13.74 -9.24
CA GLU A 49 -7.68 -13.76 -8.13
C GLU A 49 -6.38 -14.45 -8.55
N ILE A 50 -5.25 -13.79 -8.36
CA ILE A 50 -3.92 -14.37 -8.54
C ILE A 50 -3.17 -14.30 -7.21
N ASN A 51 -2.61 -15.45 -6.84
CA ASN A 51 -1.79 -15.60 -5.66
C ASN A 51 -0.31 -15.70 -6.06
N VAL A 52 0.44 -14.63 -5.84
CA VAL A 52 1.86 -14.54 -6.17
C VAL A 52 2.69 -15.01 -4.97
N ASN A 53 3.35 -16.16 -5.10
CA ASN A 53 4.29 -16.62 -4.08
C ASN A 53 5.61 -15.84 -4.20
N ILE A 54 5.92 -15.02 -3.20
CA ILE A 54 7.08 -14.14 -3.25
C ILE A 54 8.29 -14.81 -2.58
N LYS A 55 9.47 -14.58 -3.17
CA LYS A 55 10.77 -14.96 -2.60
C LYS A 55 11.53 -13.70 -2.21
N PRO A 56 11.17 -13.05 -1.09
CA PRO A 56 11.79 -11.80 -0.70
C PRO A 56 13.27 -12.01 -0.36
N ARG A 57 14.14 -11.20 -0.95
CA ARG A 57 15.57 -11.19 -0.61
C ARG A 57 15.84 -10.55 0.73
N LEU A 58 14.97 -9.66 1.15
CA LEU A 58 15.04 -8.98 2.42
C LEU A 58 13.65 -8.99 3.06
N LYS A 59 13.62 -9.39 4.33
CA LYS A 59 12.42 -9.36 5.18
C LYS A 59 12.65 -8.35 6.28
N VAL A 60 11.68 -7.48 6.49
CA VAL A 60 11.72 -6.45 7.54
C VAL A 60 10.47 -6.54 8.41
N ASN A 61 10.59 -6.25 9.69
CA ASN A 61 9.49 -6.34 10.64
C ASN A 61 8.79 -5.00 10.90
N ASP A 62 9.15 -3.95 10.17
CA ASP A 62 8.59 -2.61 10.32
C ASP A 62 8.38 -1.92 8.95
N LEU A 63 7.31 -1.13 8.85
CA LEU A 63 6.88 -0.47 7.62
C LEU A 63 7.78 0.70 7.20
N SER A 64 8.39 1.42 8.15
CA SER A 64 9.31 2.53 7.85
C SER A 64 10.60 2.03 7.20
N SER A 65 11.08 0.86 7.63
CA SER A 65 12.21 0.19 7.01
C SER A 65 11.85 -0.29 5.61
N LEU A 66 10.67 -0.91 5.44
CA LEU A 66 10.18 -1.35 4.13
C LEU A 66 10.07 -0.20 3.14
N TYR A 67 9.51 0.93 3.58
CA TYR A 67 9.40 2.16 2.80
C TYR A 67 10.77 2.73 2.40
N THR A 68 11.71 2.83 3.34
CA THR A 68 13.06 3.35 3.08
C THR A 68 13.81 2.49 2.07
N LEU A 69 13.68 1.16 2.17
CA LEU A 69 14.33 0.22 1.25
C LEU A 69 13.70 0.24 -0.16
N ALA A 70 12.39 0.44 -0.25
CA ALA A 70 11.70 0.63 -1.52
C ALA A 70 12.18 1.93 -2.21
N LEU A 71 12.31 3.02 -1.45
CA LEU A 71 12.84 4.30 -1.94
C LEU A 71 14.29 4.21 -2.39
N SER A 72 15.13 3.41 -1.72
CA SER A 72 16.53 3.22 -2.11
C SER A 72 16.71 2.33 -3.34
N GLY A 73 15.62 1.87 -3.95
CA GLY A 73 15.62 1.03 -5.14
C GLY A 73 16.16 -0.38 -4.92
N THR A 74 15.94 -0.92 -3.71
CA THR A 74 16.34 -2.30 -3.39
C THR A 74 15.42 -3.34 -4.06
N GLY A 75 14.19 -2.96 -4.42
CA GLY A 75 13.23 -3.84 -5.07
C GLY A 75 11.78 -3.35 -4.99
N ILE A 76 10.86 -4.26 -5.32
CA ILE A 76 9.41 -4.08 -5.24
C ILE A 76 8.95 -4.36 -3.81
N ALA A 77 8.06 -3.50 -3.30
CA ALA A 77 7.42 -3.66 -2.00
C ALA A 77 5.91 -3.44 -2.09
N ALA A 78 5.17 -4.14 -1.22
CA ALA A 78 3.78 -3.84 -0.94
C ALA A 78 3.72 -2.89 0.27
N LEU A 79 3.19 -1.68 0.07
CA LEU A 79 3.11 -0.66 1.11
C LEU A 79 1.66 -0.20 1.29
N PRO A 80 1.21 0.07 2.53
CA PRO A 80 -0.03 0.79 2.74
C PRO A 80 0.00 2.14 2.02
N VAL A 81 -1.08 2.48 1.31
CA VAL A 81 -1.19 3.74 0.56
C VAL A 81 -0.88 4.95 1.43
N LEU A 82 -1.28 4.92 2.71
CA LEU A 82 -0.97 5.97 3.69
C LEU A 82 0.52 6.33 3.77
N ILE A 83 1.39 5.33 3.68
CA ILE A 83 2.85 5.51 3.80
C ILE A 83 3.46 5.83 2.44
N ALA A 84 2.97 5.19 1.37
CA ALA A 84 3.53 5.34 0.03
C ALA A 84 3.13 6.65 -0.66
N ALA A 85 1.98 7.24 -0.31
CA ALA A 85 1.37 8.33 -1.07
C ALA A 85 2.28 9.55 -1.28
N SER A 86 3.02 10.00 -0.26
CA SER A 86 3.91 11.16 -0.40
C SER A 86 5.03 10.90 -1.41
N ALA A 87 5.62 9.71 -1.38
CA ALA A 87 6.67 9.32 -2.32
C ALA A 87 6.12 9.09 -3.74
N ILE A 88 4.89 8.59 -3.86
CA ILE A 88 4.22 8.42 -5.16
C ILE A 88 3.91 9.78 -5.78
N LYS A 89 3.34 10.72 -5.02
CA LYS A 89 3.08 12.10 -5.46
C LYS A 89 4.36 12.81 -5.90
N SER A 90 5.47 12.52 -5.23
CA SER A 90 6.80 13.06 -5.56
C SER A 90 7.53 12.27 -6.67
N LYS A 91 6.90 11.24 -7.27
CA LYS A 91 7.47 10.35 -8.30
C LYS A 91 8.75 9.60 -7.89
N ASN A 92 9.02 9.54 -6.58
CA ASN A 92 10.14 8.76 -6.04
C ASN A 92 9.80 7.27 -5.96
N LEU A 93 8.52 6.95 -5.73
CA LEU A 93 7.97 5.61 -5.88
C LEU A 93 6.99 5.58 -7.06
N VAL A 94 7.10 4.54 -7.87
CA VAL A 94 6.24 4.30 -9.02
C VAL A 94 5.31 3.14 -8.68
N PRO A 95 3.97 3.36 -8.71
CA PRO A 95 3.00 2.28 -8.66
C PRO A 95 3.19 1.29 -9.81
N ILE A 96 3.03 0.00 -9.51
CA ILE A 96 3.10 -1.08 -10.49
C ILE A 96 1.90 -2.01 -10.31
N LEU A 97 1.55 -2.74 -11.38
CA LEU A 97 0.44 -3.70 -11.37
C LEU A 97 -0.87 -3.08 -10.85
N CYS A 98 -1.17 -1.84 -11.26
CA CYS A 98 -2.34 -1.11 -10.79
C CYS A 98 -3.67 -1.75 -11.21
N ASP A 99 -3.66 -2.57 -12.28
CA ASP A 99 -4.78 -3.41 -12.70
C ASP A 99 -4.99 -4.64 -11.81
N TRP A 100 -4.07 -4.89 -10.88
CA TRP A 100 -4.06 -6.02 -9.94
C TRP A 100 -3.98 -5.52 -8.49
N PRO A 101 -4.97 -4.73 -8.01
CA PRO A 101 -4.96 -4.22 -6.64
C PRO A 101 -5.05 -5.32 -5.58
N PHE A 102 -4.57 -4.98 -4.38
CA PHE A 102 -4.87 -5.74 -3.16
C PHE A 102 -6.33 -5.52 -2.74
N GLU A 103 -6.91 -6.54 -2.11
CA GLU A 103 -8.17 -6.38 -1.40
C GLU A 103 -8.01 -5.42 -0.21
N ALA A 104 -8.97 -4.52 -0.03
CA ALA A 104 -8.92 -3.53 1.05
C ALA A 104 -9.06 -4.24 2.41
N THR A 105 -8.15 -3.93 3.34
CA THR A 105 -8.19 -4.50 4.68
C THR A 105 -8.91 -3.55 5.64
N PRO A 106 -9.92 -4.02 6.40
CA PRO A 106 -10.62 -3.17 7.36
C PRO A 106 -9.73 -2.80 8.54
N ILE A 107 -9.72 -1.52 8.92
CA ILE A 107 -9.10 -1.04 10.16
C ILE A 107 -10.12 -1.10 11.29
N HIS A 108 -9.77 -1.83 12.34
CA HIS A 108 -10.56 -1.97 13.55
C HIS A 108 -9.92 -1.23 14.72
N THR A 109 -10.73 -0.54 15.52
CA THR A 109 -10.32 -0.01 16.83
C THR A 109 -10.52 -1.09 17.89
N LEU A 110 -9.42 -1.67 18.39
CA LEU A 110 -9.47 -2.66 19.48
C LEU A 110 -9.42 -1.95 20.84
N TYR A 111 -10.30 -2.35 21.75
CA TYR A 111 -10.26 -1.98 23.16
C TYR A 111 -10.57 -3.21 24.01
N ALA A 112 -9.97 -3.30 25.20
CA ALA A 112 -10.23 -4.41 26.11
C ALA A 112 -11.71 -4.42 26.50
N SER A 113 -12.40 -5.52 26.22
CA SER A 113 -13.78 -5.79 26.61
C SER A 113 -13.88 -6.08 28.10
N ASN A 114 -13.43 -5.15 28.94
CA ASN A 114 -13.67 -5.24 30.36
C ASN A 114 -15.06 -4.67 30.66
N ARG A 115 -15.86 -5.44 31.40
CA ARG A 115 -17.30 -5.24 31.71
C ARG A 115 -17.64 -3.91 32.42
N HIS A 116 -16.65 -3.05 32.65
CA HIS A 116 -16.72 -1.73 33.26
C HIS A 116 -15.88 -0.72 32.46
N LEU A 117 -16.22 -0.49 31.19
CA LEU A 117 -15.68 0.68 30.47
C LEU A 117 -16.11 1.94 31.20
N SER A 118 -15.17 2.65 31.81
CA SER A 118 -15.47 3.92 32.46
C SER A 118 -16.06 4.89 31.43
N ALA A 119 -17.02 5.72 31.86
CA ALA A 119 -17.65 6.71 30.97
C ALA A 119 -16.62 7.54 30.19
N LYS A 120 -15.45 7.80 30.79
CA LYS A 120 -14.31 8.47 30.18
C LYS A 120 -13.76 7.77 28.93
N VAL A 121 -13.65 6.44 28.94
CA VAL A 121 -13.16 5.69 27.76
C VAL A 121 -14.21 5.67 26.66
N ARG A 122 -15.50 5.52 27.01
CA ARG A 122 -16.59 5.60 26.02
C ARG A 122 -16.62 6.99 25.36
N SER A 123 -16.58 8.06 26.15
CA SER A 123 -16.51 9.43 25.62
C SER A 123 -15.27 9.68 24.76
N PHE A 124 -14.12 9.08 25.09
CA PHE A 124 -12.93 9.19 24.23
C PHE A 124 -13.11 8.44 22.91
N VAL A 125 -13.68 7.24 22.93
CA VAL A 125 -13.97 6.46 21.71
C VAL A 125 -14.98 7.20 20.84
N ASP A 126 -16.06 7.73 21.42
CA ASP A 126 -17.07 8.52 20.71
C ASP A 126 -16.44 9.77 20.10
N PHE A 127 -15.60 10.49 20.85
CA PHE A 127 -14.85 11.65 20.38
C PHE A 127 -13.91 11.32 19.20
N VAL A 128 -13.19 10.20 19.29
CA VAL A 128 -12.30 9.73 18.20
C VAL A 128 -13.13 9.34 16.99
N ILE A 129 -14.19 8.57 17.16
CA ILE A 129 -15.08 8.15 16.06
C ILE A 129 -15.68 9.36 15.35
N GLU A 130 -16.20 10.33 16.09
CA GLU A 130 -16.84 11.54 15.54
C GLU A 130 -15.86 12.40 14.72
N ARG A 131 -14.58 12.46 15.13
CA ARG A 131 -13.55 13.24 14.42
C ARG A 131 -12.85 12.48 13.30
N VAL A 132 -12.75 11.17 13.42
CA VAL A 132 -11.97 10.31 12.51
C VAL A 132 -12.83 9.67 11.44
N ARG A 133 -14.13 9.38 11.68
CA ARG A 133 -14.98 8.78 10.64
C ARG A 133 -15.29 9.71 9.45
N PRO A 134 -15.56 11.03 9.64
CA PRO A 134 -15.91 11.90 8.51
C PRO A 134 -14.76 12.06 7.52
N ASN A 135 -13.52 12.08 8.02
CA ASN A 135 -12.31 12.10 7.20
C ASN A 135 -11.19 11.38 7.95
N PRO A 136 -11.02 10.06 7.75
CA PRO A 136 -9.96 9.32 8.42
C PRO A 136 -8.62 9.89 8.01
N PRO A 137 -7.67 10.16 8.94
CA PRO A 137 -6.36 10.68 8.58
C PRO A 137 -5.55 9.70 7.73
N TRP A 138 -5.98 8.45 7.63
CA TRP A 138 -5.41 7.43 6.75
C TRP A 138 -6.08 7.33 5.37
N LEU A 139 -7.18 8.06 5.15
CA LEU A 139 -7.81 8.15 3.84
C LEU A 139 -7.00 9.13 3.00
N VAL A 140 -6.08 8.58 2.21
CA VAL A 140 -5.25 9.40 1.33
C VAL A 140 -5.92 9.49 -0.03
N ASP A 141 -6.25 10.71 -0.41
CA ASP A 141 -6.67 11.01 -1.77
C ASP A 141 -5.48 10.83 -2.72
N MET A 142 -5.64 9.85 -3.61
CA MET A 142 -4.69 9.42 -4.63
C MET A 142 -5.27 9.64 -6.03
N GLU A 143 -6.25 10.54 -6.22
CA GLU A 143 -6.84 10.86 -7.52
C GLU A 143 -5.78 10.94 -8.64
N GLY A 144 -5.81 9.96 -9.55
CA GLY A 144 -4.90 9.84 -10.71
C GLY A 144 -3.53 9.19 -10.43
N HIS A 145 -3.07 9.16 -9.17
CA HIS A 145 -1.76 8.64 -8.77
C HIS A 145 -1.77 7.16 -8.37
N ASP A 146 -2.95 6.54 -8.28
CA ASP A 146 -3.17 5.11 -8.11
C ASP A 146 -3.17 4.34 -9.44
N THR A 147 -3.27 5.05 -10.56
CA THR A 147 -3.24 4.46 -11.90
C THR A 147 -1.81 4.38 -12.44
N CYS A 148 -1.49 3.29 -13.11
CA CYS A 148 -0.18 3.07 -13.73
C CYS A 148 -0.03 3.82 -15.06
N ASN A 149 -1.03 4.60 -15.46
CA ASN A 149 -1.08 5.31 -16.73
C ASN A 149 -0.24 6.59 -16.67
N GLU A 150 0.80 6.64 -17.50
CA GLU A 150 1.58 7.84 -17.76
C GLU A 150 0.81 8.75 -18.71
N ASP A 151 -0.26 9.40 -18.25
CA ASP A 151 -0.88 10.50 -19.00
C ASP A 151 -1.48 11.54 -18.06
N THR A 152 -0.61 12.41 -17.55
CA THR A 152 -1.01 13.80 -17.34
C THR A 152 -0.02 14.66 -18.12
N VAL A 153 -0.17 14.61 -19.44
CA VAL A 153 0.30 15.68 -20.32
C VAL A 153 -0.40 16.95 -19.86
N GLU A 154 0.40 17.89 -19.37
CA GLU A 154 0.04 19.30 -19.30
C GLU A 154 -0.69 19.69 -20.58
N THR A 155 -2.00 19.91 -20.50
CA THR A 155 -2.71 20.68 -21.51
C THR A 155 -3.28 21.91 -20.84
N ASN A 156 -2.42 22.91 -20.83
CA ASN A 156 -2.69 24.33 -20.65
C ASN A 156 -4.08 24.71 -21.19
N LYS A 157 -4.89 25.38 -20.37
CA LYS A 157 -5.86 26.35 -20.85
C LYS A 157 -6.06 27.48 -19.85
#